data_AF-A0A7C0WXU5-F1
#
_entry.id   AF-A0A7C0WXU5-F1
#
_cell.length_a   1.000
_cell.length_b   1.000
_cell.length_c   1.000
_cell.angle_alpha   90.00
_cell.angle_beta   90.00
_cell.angle_gamma   90.00
#
_symmetry.space_group_name_H-M   'P 1'
#
loop_
_entity.id
_entity.type
_entity.pdbx_description
1 polymer ?
#
loop_
_entity_poly.entity_id
_entity_poly.type
_entity_poly.pdbx_seq_one_letter_code
_entity_poly.pdbx_strand_id
1 'polypeptide(L)'
;MKKTTLEKSIGYIAVLFAILYYTILVFTVGNVIFETTTSIERFLIVSGFFLLASLHLILGTYFLMLVYNAEKVQNVIRAIKKDLLTYDEPTRMEYEEKVIARLRELIE
;
A
#
# COMPACT_ATOMS: atom_id res chain seq x y z
N MET A 1 0.84 10.89 13.54
CA MET A 1 -0.55 10.55 13.20
C MET A 1 -1.08 11.16 11.88
N LYS A 2 -0.69 12.38 11.46
CA LYS A 2 -1.25 13.00 10.22
C LYS A 2 -0.72 12.41 8.89
N LYS A 3 0.55 12.00 8.82
CA LYS A 3 1.20 11.54 7.57
C LYS A 3 0.71 10.14 7.12
N THR A 4 0.63 9.19 8.04
CA THR A 4 0.23 7.79 7.78
C THR A 4 -1.22 7.68 7.29
N THR A 5 -2.13 8.49 7.84
CA THR A 5 -3.54 8.55 7.41
C THR A 5 -3.68 9.10 5.98
N LEU A 6 -2.86 10.11 5.64
CA LEU A 6 -2.83 10.71 4.32
C LEU A 6 -2.30 9.71 3.29
N GLU A 7 -1.17 9.06 3.56
CA GLU A 7 -0.58 8.02 2.69
C GLU A 7 -1.55 6.86 2.47
N LYS A 8 -2.26 6.43 3.51
CA LYS A 8 -3.28 5.37 3.42
C LYS A 8 -4.46 5.79 2.53
N SER A 9 -4.92 7.03 2.67
CA SER A 9 -6.00 7.59 1.86
C SER A 9 -5.57 7.70 0.39
N ILE A 10 -4.35 8.19 0.12
CA ILE A 10 -3.77 8.25 -1.23
C ILE A 10 -3.70 6.84 -1.83
N GLY A 11 -3.22 5.86 -1.07
CA GLY A 11 -3.14 4.46 -1.50
C GLY A 11 -4.50 3.88 -1.92
N TYR A 12 -5.54 4.04 -1.09
CA TYR A 12 -6.89 3.57 -1.42
C TYR A 12 -7.50 4.31 -2.60
N ILE A 13 -7.35 5.63 -2.66
CA ILE A 13 -7.85 6.44 -3.78
C ILE A 13 -7.20 6.00 -5.09
N ALA A 14 -5.88 5.76 -5.10
CA ALA A 14 -5.18 5.28 -6.29
C ALA A 14 -5.68 3.90 -6.75
N VAL A 15 -5.92 2.96 -5.82
CA VAL A 15 -6.51 1.65 -6.16
C VAL A 15 -7.93 1.81 -6.73
N LEU A 16 -8.76 2.67 -6.13
CA LEU A 16 -10.11 2.95 -6.63
C LEU A 16 -10.09 3.56 -8.03
N PHE A 17 -9.16 4.49 -8.30
CA PHE A 17 -8.98 5.04 -9.65
C PHE A 17 -8.56 3.97 -10.65
N ALA A 18 -7.67 3.04 -10.29
CA ALA A 18 -7.30 1.94 -11.17
C ALA A 18 -8.51 1.04 -11.53
N ILE A 19 -9.35 0.71 -10.55
CA ILE A 19 -10.59 -0.05 -10.75
C ILE A 19 -11.56 0.74 -11.65
N LEU A 20 -11.70 2.04 -11.40
CA LEU A 20 -12.56 2.92 -12.20
C LEU A 20 -12.09 2.99 -13.65
N TYR A 21 -10.78 3.18 -13.90
CA TYR A 21 -10.21 3.19 -15.24
C TYR A 21 -10.44 1.87 -15.97
N TYR A 22 -10.29 0.74 -15.27
CA TYR A 22 -10.59 -0.58 -15.84
C TYR A 22 -12.08 -0.73 -16.18
N THR A 23 -12.96 -0.26 -15.30
CA THR A 23 -14.42 -0.30 -15.52
C THR A 23 -14.83 0.56 -16.71
N ILE A 24 -14.31 1.79 -16.80
CA ILE A 24 -14.55 2.69 -17.94
C ILE A 24 -14.04 2.03 -19.22
N LEU A 25 -12.85 1.44 -19.20
CA LEU A 25 -12.31 0.71 -20.33
C LEU A 25 -13.28 -0.39 -20.78
N VAL A 26 -13.70 -1.29 -19.90
CA VAL A 26 -14.62 -2.38 -20.25
C VAL A 26 -15.94 -1.86 -20.83
N PHE A 27 -16.58 -0.87 -20.21
CA PHE A 27 -17.88 -0.35 -20.64
C PHE A 27 -17.83 0.50 -21.91
N THR A 28 -16.77 1.30 -22.07
CA THR A 28 -16.65 2.29 -23.15
C THR A 28 -16.02 1.67 -24.41
N VAL A 29 -15.11 0.71 -24.21
CA VAL A 29 -14.48 -0.02 -25.30
C VAL A 29 -15.48 -0.98 -25.96
N GLY A 30 -16.30 -1.68 -25.17
CA GLY A 30 -17.31 -2.61 -25.72
C GLY A 30 -18.43 -1.96 -26.53
N ASN A 31 -18.86 -0.74 -26.17
CA ASN A 31 -20.09 -0.15 -26.72
C ASN A 31 -19.89 1.05 -27.66
N VAL A 32 -18.77 1.77 -27.62
CA VAL A 32 -18.62 3.04 -28.37
C VAL A 32 -17.34 3.06 -29.18
N ILE A 33 -16.21 2.72 -28.57
CA ILE A 33 -14.89 2.87 -29.22
C ILE A 33 -14.71 1.82 -30.33
N PHE A 34 -15.18 0.58 -30.15
CA PHE A 34 -15.07 -0.46 -31.18
C PHE A 34 -15.96 -0.23 -32.41
N GLU A 35 -16.94 0.66 -32.34
CA GLU A 35 -17.80 0.98 -33.49
C GLU A 35 -17.36 2.27 -34.20
N THR A 36 -16.79 3.22 -33.47
CA THR A 36 -16.57 4.60 -33.97
C THR A 36 -15.10 4.96 -34.28
N THR A 37 -14.13 4.11 -33.91
CA THR A 37 -12.70 4.43 -34.06
C THR A 37 -11.96 3.41 -34.94
N THR A 38 -10.88 3.86 -35.58
CA THR A 38 -9.96 3.02 -36.36
C THR A 38 -9.11 2.11 -35.47
N SER A 39 -8.53 1.05 -36.04
CA SER A 39 -7.71 0.10 -35.26
C SER A 39 -6.54 0.74 -34.51
N ILE A 40 -5.93 1.78 -35.08
CA ILE A 40 -4.81 2.51 -34.43
C ILE A 40 -5.31 3.31 -33.23
N GLU A 41 -6.44 4.00 -33.37
CA GLU A 41 -7.06 4.76 -32.27
C GLU A 41 -7.48 3.85 -31.12
N ARG A 42 -8.07 2.68 -31.42
CA ARG A 42 -8.39 1.67 -30.41
C ARG A 42 -7.15 1.24 -29.64
N PHE A 43 -6.07 0.93 -30.36
CA PHE A 43 -4.82 0.52 -29.76
C PHE A 43 -4.26 1.61 -28.82
N LEU A 44 -4.26 2.87 -29.26
CA LEU A 44 -3.79 4.00 -28.45
C LEU A 44 -4.64 4.21 -27.20
N ILE A 45 -5.97 4.17 -27.32
CA ILE A 45 -6.89 4.37 -26.20
C ILE A 45 -6.75 3.23 -25.18
N VAL A 46 -6.82 1.98 -25.63
CA VAL A 46 -6.71 0.80 -24.75
C VAL A 46 -5.35 0.79 -24.04
N SER A 47 -4.26 1.03 -24.78
CA SER A 47 -2.91 1.05 -24.21
C SER A 47 -2.72 2.19 -23.20
N GLY A 48 -3.25 3.40 -23.49
CA GLY A 48 -3.18 4.54 -22.58
C GLY A 48 -3.91 4.29 -21.26
N PHE A 49 -5.11 3.69 -21.32
CA PHE A 49 -5.86 3.31 -20.13
C PHE A 49 -5.13 2.23 -19.32
N PHE A 50 -4.58 1.20 -19.97
CA PHE A 50 -3.81 0.16 -19.28
C PHE A 50 -2.57 0.74 -18.59
N LEU A 51 -1.87 1.67 -19.25
CA LEU A 51 -0.70 2.34 -18.68
C LEU A 51 -1.09 3.18 -17.45
N LEU A 52 -2.16 3.97 -17.55
CA LEU A 52 -2.69 4.76 -16.43
C LEU A 52 -3.14 3.87 -15.26
N ALA A 53 -3.89 2.81 -15.53
CA ALA A 53 -4.34 1.87 -14.50
C ALA A 53 -3.14 1.19 -13.80
N SER A 54 -2.12 0.81 -14.56
CA SER A 54 -0.89 0.21 -14.01
C SER A 54 -0.12 1.17 -13.13
N LEU A 55 0.02 2.44 -13.54
CA LEU A 55 0.65 3.48 -12.72
C LEU A 55 -0.10 3.70 -11.39
N HIS A 56 -1.43 3.76 -11.44
CA HIS A 56 -2.25 3.91 -10.25
C HIS A 56 -2.14 2.71 -9.31
N LEU A 57 -2.05 1.48 -9.84
CA LEU A 57 -1.83 0.28 -9.04
C LEU A 57 -0.45 0.28 -8.36
N ILE A 58 0.62 0.59 -9.11
CA ILE A 58 1.99 0.64 -8.58
C ILE A 58 2.09 1.70 -7.47
N LEU A 59 1.59 2.90 -7.72
CA LEU A 59 1.61 3.98 -6.74
C LEU A 59 0.72 3.65 -5.54
N GLY A 60 -0.47 3.11 -5.77
CA GLY A 60 -1.40 2.70 -4.71
C GLY A 60 -0.81 1.64 -3.78
N THR A 61 -0.23 0.58 -4.36
CA THR A 61 0.45 -0.47 -3.58
C THR A 61 1.67 0.06 -2.85
N TYR A 62 2.47 0.93 -3.46
CA TYR A 62 3.62 1.58 -2.81
C TYR A 62 3.20 2.36 -1.56
N PHE A 63 2.20 3.23 -1.67
CA PHE A 63 1.72 4.01 -0.52
C PHE A 63 1.12 3.14 0.58
N LEU A 64 0.37 2.09 0.23
CA LEU A 64 -0.17 1.14 1.20
C LEU A 64 0.95 0.34 1.90
N MET A 65 1.99 -0.05 1.18
CA MET A 65 3.15 -0.74 1.75
C MET A 65 3.92 0.14 2.74
N LEU A 66 4.12 1.42 2.42
CA LEU A 66 4.74 2.38 3.34
C LEU A 66 3.95 2.52 4.65
N VAL A 67 2.62 2.60 4.55
CA VAL A 67 1.72 2.68 5.71
C VAL A 67 1.81 1.41 6.55
N TYR A 68 1.74 0.24 5.91
CA TYR A 68 1.80 -1.05 6.59
C TYR A 68 3.14 -1.23 7.34
N ASN A 69 4.25 -0.90 6.69
CA ASN A 69 5.57 -0.98 7.31
C ASN A 69 5.71 0.01 8.47
N ALA A 70 5.19 1.23 8.34
CA ALA A 70 5.19 2.21 9.42
C ALA A 70 4.33 1.76 10.62
N GLU A 71 3.16 1.15 10.38
CA GLU A 71 2.32 0.56 11.43
C GLU A 71 3.03 -0.62 12.12
N LYS A 72 3.69 -1.52 11.36
CA LYS A 72 4.49 -2.65 11.90
C LYS A 72 5.57 -2.13 12.87
N VAL A 73 6.36 -1.14 12.45
CA VAL A 73 7.40 -0.51 13.29
C VAL A 73 6.81 0.14 14.55
N GLN A 74 5.72 0.91 14.42
CA GLN A 74 5.08 1.55 15.57
C GLN A 74 4.55 0.54 16.59
N ASN A 75 3.99 -0.57 16.13
CA ASN A 75 3.47 -1.62 17.00
C ASN A 75 4.60 -2.32 17.77
N VAL A 76 5.71 -2.65 17.11
CA VAL A 76 6.89 -3.23 17.78
C VAL A 76 7.46 -2.27 18.81
N ILE A 77 7.63 -0.99 18.47
CA ILE A 77 8.12 0.03 19.43
C ILE A 77 7.17 0.17 20.62
N ARG A 78 5.85 0.16 20.40
CA ARG A 78 4.85 0.21 21.47
C ARG A 78 4.94 -1.01 22.39
N ALA A 79 5.16 -2.20 21.82
CA ALA A 79 5.32 -3.43 22.57
C ALA A 79 6.61 -3.41 23.42
N ILE A 80 7.73 -2.97 22.85
CA ILE A 80 8.99 -2.75 23.59
C ILE A 80 8.76 -1.77 24.74
N LYS A 81 8.12 -0.62 24.49
CA LYS A 81 7.84 0.38 25.52
C LYS A 81 6.97 -0.16 26.65
N LYS A 82 5.96 -0.98 26.32
CA LYS A 82 5.10 -1.62 27.33
C LYS A 82 5.93 -2.52 28.25
N ASP A 83 6.78 -3.36 27.66
CA ASP A 83 7.59 -4.30 28.44
C ASP A 83 8.62 -3.58 29.32
N LEU A 84 9.17 -2.46 28.82
CA LEU A 84 10.09 -1.59 29.55
C LEU A 84 9.44 -0.94 30.79
N LEU A 85 8.15 -0.60 30.71
CA LEU A 85 7.40 -0.03 31.84
C LEU A 85 7.01 -1.07 32.90
N THR A 86 7.05 -2.36 32.55
CA THR A 86 6.77 -3.49 33.46
C THR A 86 8.05 -4.20 33.93
N TYR A 87 9.21 -3.59 33.70
CA TYR A 87 10.53 -4.18 33.93
C TYR A 87 10.87 -4.24 35.43
N ASP A 88 11.23 -5.44 35.90
CA ASP A 88 11.85 -5.69 37.21
C ASP A 88 13.28 -6.21 37.01
N GLU A 89 14.23 -5.62 37.75
CA GLU A 89 15.69 -5.76 37.59
C GLU A 89 16.27 -7.20 37.52
N PRO A 90 15.70 -8.23 38.18
CA PRO A 90 16.20 -9.61 38.10
C PRO A 90 16.09 -10.28 36.72
N THR A 91 15.33 -9.72 35.78
CA THR A 91 14.98 -10.35 34.49
C THR A 91 15.71 -9.76 33.28
N ARG A 92 16.79 -8.99 33.52
CA ARG A 92 17.48 -8.19 32.49
C ARG A 92 17.85 -8.93 31.21
N MET A 93 18.48 -10.10 31.33
CA MET A 93 18.91 -10.89 30.16
C MET A 93 17.72 -11.36 29.32
N GLU A 94 16.67 -11.87 29.97
CA GLU A 94 15.46 -12.35 29.29
C GLU A 94 14.71 -11.19 28.60
N TYR A 95 14.73 -10.00 29.20
CA TYR A 95 14.20 -8.79 28.61
C TYR A 95 15.00 -8.34 27.38
N GLU A 96 16.33 -8.30 27.47
CA GLU A 96 17.21 -7.95 26.34
C GLU A 96 17.02 -8.91 25.16
N GLU A 97 16.91 -10.22 25.41
CA GLU A 97 16.60 -11.23 24.37
C GLU A 97 15.23 -11.00 23.72
N LYS A 98 14.18 -10.70 24.51
CA LYS A 98 12.84 -10.39 23.97
C LYS A 98 12.83 -9.14 23.10
N VAL A 99 13.57 -8.09 23.47
CA VAL A 99 13.70 -6.88 22.66
C VAL A 99 14.44 -7.18 21.35
N ILE A 100 15.54 -7.92 21.41
CA ILE A 100 16.31 -8.32 20.22
C ILE A 100 15.45 -9.15 19.25
N ALA A 101 14.68 -10.12 19.76
CA ALA A 101 13.79 -10.93 18.93
C ALA A 101 12.76 -10.07 18.17
N ARG A 102 12.12 -9.11 18.86
CA ARG A 102 11.15 -8.19 18.23
C ARG A 102 11.78 -7.22 17.23
N LEU A 103 13.03 -6.82 17.45
CA LEU A 103 13.76 -6.01 16.48
C LEU A 103 14.14 -6.83 15.24
N ARG A 104 14.45 -8.13 15.38
CA ARG A 104 14.65 -9.03 14.23
C ARG A 104 13.39 -9.20 13.40
N GLU A 105 12.21 -9.30 14.02
CA GLU A 105 10.92 -9.33 13.31
C GLU A 105 10.65 -8.08 12.45
N LEU A 106 11.38 -6.97 12.65
CA LEU A 106 11.29 -5.80 11.77
C LEU A 106 12.23 -5.86 10.56
N ILE A 107 13.30 -6.65 10.65
CA ILE A 107 14.31 -6.81 9.59
C ILE A 107 13.92 -7.95 8.64
N GLU A 108 13.27 -8.99 9.17
CA GLU A 108 12.65 -10.10 8.41
C GLU A 108 11.20 -9.78 8.00
#